data_AF-A0AA94HU80-F1
#
_entry.id   AF-A0AA94HU80-F1
#
_cell.length_a   1.000
_cell.length_b   1.000
_cell.length_c   1.000
_cell.angle_alpha   90.00
_cell.angle_beta   90.00
_cell.angle_gamma   90.00
#
_symmetry.space_group_name_H-M   'P 1'
#
loop_
_entity.id
_entity.type
_entity.pdbx_description
1 polymer ?
#
loop_
_entity_poly.entity_id
_entity_poly.type
_entity_poly.pdbx_seq_one_letter_code
_entity_poly.pdbx_strand_id
1 'polypeptide(L)'
;MPSVLAWIDHDSKARERTLRILSLFQEKESRDELGLGSVRDSFADQLFPGTSTIQTRLRYMLFVPWIYHSLEEKRLPAESFSIQADKLERDLVQPLMDSDDQAGVFGKTAGKRLKRLPSSVYWAGLGVWGIRITPFSQDEYHRRIDETYRRRNTLKALEKDAKVRGDDIDVEQRMATLSWHPRLPAPPEDFPGAVNFALSREEAEFILDRIQVACPNSLLSFLALHCEPADTQAPWEHPDYGSFSEQHKEKWVLFLDHSAAKLRWTGSWAMPPFLGKPEGVPPLA
;
A
#
# COMPACT_ATOMS: atom_id res chain seq x y z
N MET A 1 -6.53 -3.88 52.15
CA MET A 1 -5.50 -4.20 51.14
C MET A 1 -5.87 -3.52 49.83
N PRO A 2 -5.19 -2.45 49.41
CA PRO A 2 -5.24 -1.99 48.05
C PRO A 2 -3.94 -2.41 47.33
N SER A 3 -4.06 -3.34 46.40
CA SER A 3 -2.95 -3.77 45.53
C SER A 3 -2.76 -2.71 44.43
N VAL A 4 -1.65 -1.98 44.52
CA VAL A 4 -1.13 -1.07 43.50
C VAL A 4 -0.53 -1.90 42.37
N LEU A 5 -1.04 -1.73 41.15
CA LEU A 5 -0.45 -2.25 39.91
C LEU A 5 0.88 -1.53 39.67
N ALA A 6 1.98 -2.19 40.06
CA ALA A 6 3.34 -1.76 39.82
C ALA A 6 3.95 -2.66 38.73
N TRP A 7 3.73 -2.33 37.46
CA TRP A 7 4.59 -2.79 36.38
C TRP A 7 4.35 -1.94 35.12
N ILE A 8 5.26 -1.00 34.85
CA ILE A 8 5.77 -0.53 33.55
C ILE A 8 6.93 0.37 33.93
N ASP A 9 8.09 -0.25 34.16
CA ASP A 9 9.36 0.48 34.24
C ASP A 9 10.44 -0.45 33.72
N HIS A 10 10.59 -0.54 32.39
CA HIS A 10 11.79 -1.13 31.80
C HIS A 10 12.05 -0.67 30.36
N ASP A 11 11.88 0.61 30.06
CA ASP A 11 12.70 1.26 29.03
C ASP A 11 12.65 2.79 29.20
N SER A 12 13.70 3.36 29.78
CA SER A 12 13.83 4.82 29.94
C SER A 12 13.86 5.54 28.60
N LYS A 13 14.31 4.88 27.52
CA LYS A 13 14.24 5.43 26.16
C LYS A 13 12.81 5.41 25.60
N ALA A 14 12.02 4.37 25.90
CA ALA A 14 10.60 4.36 25.55
C ALA A 14 9.85 5.45 26.32
N ARG A 15 10.12 5.62 27.61
CA ARG A 15 9.55 6.70 28.42
C ARG A 15 9.91 8.07 27.89
N GLU A 16 11.16 8.32 27.52
CA GLU A 16 11.57 9.60 26.90
C GLU A 16 10.96 9.82 25.52
N ARG A 17 10.77 8.77 24.72
CA ARG A 17 10.07 8.88 23.42
C ARG A 17 8.60 9.21 23.65
N THR A 18 7.95 8.53 24.58
CA THR A 18 6.55 8.80 24.96
C THR A 18 6.39 10.19 25.54
N LEU A 19 7.33 10.67 26.36
CA LEU A 19 7.31 12.03 26.91
C LEU A 19 7.58 13.10 25.85
N ARG A 20 8.44 12.83 24.86
CA ARG A 20 8.64 13.72 23.71
C ARG A 20 7.38 13.79 22.84
N ILE A 21 6.75 12.65 22.59
CA ILE A 21 5.46 12.56 21.91
C ILE A 21 4.42 13.36 22.70
N LEU A 22 4.33 13.19 24.03
CA LEU A 22 3.47 13.97 24.93
C LEU A 22 3.74 15.49 24.88
N SER A 23 5.00 15.91 24.74
CA SER A 23 5.35 17.34 24.65
C SER A 23 4.92 17.99 23.33
N LEU A 24 4.88 17.21 22.23
CA LEU A 24 4.35 17.67 20.94
C LEU A 24 2.82 17.91 20.97
N PHE A 25 2.11 17.38 21.97
CA PHE A 25 0.65 17.62 22.16
C PHE A 25 0.31 18.93 22.87
N GLN A 26 1.29 19.68 23.40
CA GLN A 26 1.00 20.96 24.06
C GLN A 26 0.86 22.14 23.08
N GLU A 27 1.23 21.96 21.82
CA GLU A 27 1.03 22.97 20.77
C GLU A 27 -0.38 22.88 20.21
N LYS A 28 -1.23 23.76 20.76
CA LYS A 28 -2.68 23.80 20.56
C LYS A 28 -3.02 24.73 19.39
N GLU A 29 -2.95 24.23 18.15
CA GLU A 29 -3.61 24.90 17.01
C GLU A 29 -4.63 23.99 16.32
N SER A 30 -5.88 24.21 16.72
CA SER A 30 -7.11 24.14 15.93
C SER A 30 -7.09 23.43 14.57
N ARG A 31 -7.30 22.11 14.58
CA ARG A 31 -8.41 21.47 13.84
C ARG A 31 -8.60 20.03 14.31
N ASP A 32 -9.87 19.69 14.54
CA ASP A 32 -10.41 18.46 15.15
C ASP A 32 -10.34 18.45 16.69
N GLU A 33 -11.50 18.55 17.35
CA GLU A 33 -11.67 19.07 18.73
C GLU A 33 -11.03 18.23 19.86
N LEU A 34 -10.29 17.15 19.55
CA LEU A 34 -9.52 16.32 20.50
C LEU A 34 -8.20 15.76 19.93
N GLY A 35 -7.83 16.04 18.67
CA GLY A 35 -6.59 15.50 18.06
C GLY A 35 -6.55 13.96 17.90
N LEU A 36 -7.65 13.25 18.15
CA LEU A 36 -7.70 11.78 18.10
C LEU A 36 -7.59 11.22 16.68
N GLY A 37 -7.99 11.99 15.66
CA GLY A 37 -7.87 11.58 14.26
C GLY A 37 -6.41 11.36 13.83
N SER A 38 -5.51 12.29 14.16
CA SER A 38 -4.08 12.15 13.84
C SER A 38 -3.41 11.02 14.63
N VAL A 39 -3.85 10.79 15.87
CA VAL A 39 -3.40 9.65 16.68
C VAL A 39 -3.84 8.33 16.05
N ARG A 40 -5.12 8.20 15.68
CA ARG A 40 -5.66 7.02 14.99
C ARG A 40 -4.90 6.75 13.69
N ASP A 41 -4.70 7.78 12.88
CA ASP A 41 -4.03 7.64 11.59
C ASP A 41 -2.54 7.28 11.78
N SER A 42 -1.85 7.83 12.79
CA SER A 42 -0.48 7.45 13.13
C SER A 42 -0.37 5.99 13.56
N PHE A 43 -1.31 5.48 14.36
CA PHE A 43 -1.36 4.06 14.72
C PHE A 43 -1.67 3.18 13.51
N ALA A 44 -2.61 3.59 12.65
CA ALA A 44 -2.94 2.89 11.42
C ALA A 44 -1.73 2.79 10.48
N ASP A 45 -0.95 3.86 10.34
CA ASP A 45 0.27 3.89 9.53
C ASP A 45 1.39 3.01 10.12
N GLN A 46 1.45 2.85 11.44
CA GLN A 46 2.42 1.96 12.09
C GLN A 46 2.01 0.47 11.99
N LEU A 47 0.73 0.18 12.13
CA LEU A 47 0.21 -1.20 12.14
C LEU A 47 0.02 -1.74 10.72
N PHE A 48 -0.52 -0.91 9.83
CA PHE A 48 -0.86 -1.24 8.44
C PHE A 48 -0.30 -0.22 7.43
N PRO A 49 1.03 -0.04 7.41
CA PRO A 49 1.70 0.90 6.50
C PRO A 49 1.30 0.65 5.04
N GLY A 50 0.95 1.73 4.34
CA GLY A 50 0.61 1.69 2.92
C GLY A 50 -0.81 1.21 2.60
N THR A 51 -1.62 0.92 3.62
CA THR A 51 -3.04 0.58 3.45
C THR A 51 -3.95 1.77 3.69
N SER A 52 -5.17 1.70 3.19
CA SER A 52 -6.22 2.68 3.49
C SER A 52 -7.58 1.99 3.49
N THR A 53 -8.50 2.46 4.32
CA THR A 53 -9.88 1.95 4.38
C THR A 53 -10.68 2.21 3.10
N ILE A 54 -10.18 3.07 2.21
CA ILE A 54 -10.78 3.34 0.89
C ILE A 54 -10.30 2.31 -0.16
N GLN A 55 -9.23 1.56 0.12
CA GLN A 55 -8.78 0.47 -0.75
C GLN A 55 -9.78 -0.69 -0.70
N THR A 56 -10.08 -1.27 -1.86
CA THR A 56 -11.09 -2.32 -2.02
C THR A 56 -10.47 -3.69 -2.25
N ARG A 57 -9.46 -3.79 -3.11
CA ARG A 57 -8.85 -5.05 -3.58
C ARG A 57 -7.36 -4.92 -3.81
N LEU A 58 -6.62 -5.94 -3.44
CA LEU A 58 -5.16 -5.93 -3.47
C LEU A 58 -4.58 -5.85 -4.89
N ARG A 59 -5.24 -6.46 -5.88
CA ARG A 59 -4.77 -6.48 -7.27
C ARG A 59 -4.69 -5.08 -7.93
N TYR A 60 -5.34 -4.06 -7.36
CA TYR A 60 -5.11 -2.67 -7.78
C TYR A 60 -3.66 -2.18 -7.54
N MET A 61 -2.92 -2.79 -6.61
CA MET A 61 -1.48 -2.57 -6.44
C MET A 61 -0.65 -3.04 -7.66
N LEU A 62 -1.26 -3.78 -8.58
CA LEU A 62 -0.65 -4.23 -9.83
C LEU A 62 -1.26 -3.55 -11.05
N PHE A 63 -2.59 -3.38 -11.08
CA PHE A 63 -3.27 -2.68 -12.17
C PHE A 63 -2.73 -1.26 -12.41
N VAL A 64 -2.51 -0.50 -11.32
CA VAL A 64 -2.01 0.87 -11.44
C VAL A 64 -0.60 0.91 -12.05
N PRO A 65 0.40 0.16 -11.52
CA PRO A 65 1.70 0.02 -12.17
C PRO A 65 1.62 -0.45 -13.62
N TRP A 66 0.82 -1.46 -13.95
CA TRP A 66 0.71 -1.99 -15.32
C TRP A 66 0.19 -0.95 -16.31
N ILE A 67 -0.84 -0.18 -15.91
CA ILE A 67 -1.35 0.93 -16.73
C ILE A 67 -0.23 1.93 -16.99
N TYR A 68 0.42 2.42 -15.93
CA TYR A 68 1.44 3.46 -16.05
C TYR A 68 2.68 2.98 -16.82
N HIS A 69 3.10 1.74 -16.59
CA HIS A 69 4.17 1.10 -17.34
C HIS A 69 3.85 1.03 -18.84
N SER A 70 2.61 0.64 -19.21
CA SER A 70 2.19 0.61 -20.61
C SER A 70 2.20 2.00 -21.28
N LEU A 71 1.92 3.06 -20.51
CA LEU A 71 1.98 4.44 -21.00
C LEU A 71 3.43 4.92 -21.19
N GLU A 72 4.32 4.52 -20.30
CA GLU A 72 5.76 4.77 -20.41
C GLU A 72 6.38 4.08 -21.61
N GLU A 73 6.00 2.83 -21.88
CA GLU A 73 6.44 2.08 -23.06
C GLU A 73 6.00 2.76 -24.35
N LYS A 74 4.77 3.30 -24.37
CA LYS A 74 4.24 4.11 -25.48
C LYS A 74 4.89 5.50 -25.58
N ARG A 75 5.74 5.89 -24.63
CA ARG A 75 6.45 7.19 -24.59
C ARG A 75 5.51 8.39 -24.68
N LEU A 76 4.37 8.34 -23.99
CA LEU A 76 3.42 9.45 -24.00
C LEU A 76 4.02 10.71 -23.35
N PRO A 77 3.87 11.90 -23.98
CA PRO A 77 4.36 13.15 -23.42
C PRO A 77 3.55 13.59 -22.20
N ALA A 78 4.16 14.40 -21.32
CA ALA A 78 3.57 14.85 -20.06
C ALA A 78 2.16 15.46 -20.21
N GLU A 79 1.93 16.22 -21.28
CA GLU A 79 0.65 16.89 -21.59
C GLU A 79 -0.53 15.93 -21.77
N SER A 80 -0.26 14.73 -22.26
CA SER A 80 -1.29 13.72 -22.57
C SER A 80 -1.33 12.59 -21.55
N PHE A 81 -0.30 12.48 -20.69
CA PHE A 81 -0.10 11.34 -19.80
C PHE A 81 -1.26 11.17 -18.81
N SER A 82 -1.64 12.25 -18.12
CA SER A 82 -2.77 12.26 -17.16
C SER A 82 -4.07 11.82 -17.84
N ILE A 83 -4.39 12.39 -19.00
CA ILE A 83 -5.65 12.12 -19.71
C ILE A 83 -5.72 10.64 -20.12
N GLN A 84 -4.61 10.08 -20.59
CA GLN A 84 -4.57 8.68 -21.02
C GLN A 84 -4.54 7.70 -19.85
N ALA A 85 -3.89 8.05 -18.73
CA ALA A 85 -3.96 7.27 -17.49
C ALA A 85 -5.39 7.20 -16.98
N ASP A 86 -6.05 8.35 -16.84
CA ASP A 86 -7.45 8.45 -16.43
C ASP A 86 -8.37 7.62 -17.34
N LYS A 87 -8.14 7.66 -18.64
CA LYS A 87 -8.92 6.89 -19.62
C LYS A 87 -8.76 5.39 -19.40
N LEU A 88 -7.52 4.89 -19.33
CA LEU A 88 -7.26 3.46 -19.15
C LEU A 88 -7.78 2.95 -17.80
N GLU A 89 -7.67 3.75 -16.74
CA GLU A 89 -8.21 3.40 -15.42
C GLU A 89 -9.74 3.31 -15.43
N ARG A 90 -10.42 4.17 -16.19
CA ARG A 90 -11.88 4.11 -16.36
C ARG A 90 -12.29 2.97 -17.27
N ASP A 91 -11.50 2.65 -18.28
CA ASP A 91 -11.77 1.54 -19.20
C ASP A 91 -11.65 0.18 -18.48
N LEU A 92 -10.80 0.08 -17.44
CA LEU A 92 -10.70 -1.09 -16.56
C LEU A 92 -12.01 -1.43 -15.81
N VAL A 93 -12.91 -0.45 -15.65
CA VAL A 93 -14.18 -0.66 -14.93
C VAL A 93 -15.04 -1.70 -15.63
N GLN A 94 -15.13 -1.70 -16.96
CA GLN A 94 -16.03 -2.62 -17.68
C GLN A 94 -15.58 -4.09 -17.54
N PRO A 95 -14.32 -4.45 -17.85
CA PRO A 95 -13.83 -5.82 -17.64
C PRO A 95 -13.99 -6.33 -16.20
N LEU A 96 -13.80 -5.46 -15.21
CA LEU A 96 -13.97 -5.84 -13.80
C LEU A 96 -15.44 -6.01 -13.39
N MET A 97 -16.37 -5.28 -14.02
CA MET A 97 -17.81 -5.46 -13.80
C MET A 97 -18.34 -6.78 -14.38
N ASP A 98 -17.67 -7.29 -15.42
CA ASP A 98 -17.97 -8.60 -16.03
C ASP A 98 -17.42 -9.77 -15.18
N SER A 99 -16.61 -9.49 -14.16
CA SER A 99 -16.15 -10.48 -13.19
C SER A 99 -17.15 -10.68 -12.03
N ASP A 100 -17.07 -11.83 -11.35
CA ASP A 100 -17.97 -12.17 -10.24
C ASP A 100 -17.88 -11.20 -9.04
N ASP A 101 -16.72 -10.57 -8.85
CA ASP A 101 -16.45 -9.69 -7.71
C ASP A 101 -16.69 -8.21 -8.05
N GLN A 102 -17.96 -7.86 -8.22
CA GLN A 102 -18.38 -6.49 -8.50
C GLN A 102 -18.23 -5.54 -7.28
N ALA A 103 -18.12 -6.08 -6.06
CA ALA A 103 -18.01 -5.28 -4.84
C ALA A 103 -16.67 -4.55 -4.74
N GLY A 104 -15.62 -5.12 -5.34
CA GLY A 104 -14.28 -4.52 -5.40
C GLY A 104 -14.13 -3.37 -6.38
N VAL A 105 -15.08 -3.19 -7.31
CA VAL A 105 -14.94 -2.28 -8.46
C VAL A 105 -15.16 -0.82 -8.05
N PHE A 106 -14.14 0.02 -8.29
CA PHE A 106 -14.30 1.47 -8.15
C PHE A 106 -15.37 1.98 -9.12
N GLY A 107 -16.33 2.73 -8.57
CA GLY A 107 -17.38 3.36 -9.38
C GLY A 107 -18.49 2.43 -9.85
N LYS A 108 -18.73 1.27 -9.21
CA LYS A 108 -19.86 0.38 -9.48
C LYS A 108 -21.19 1.12 -9.79
N THR A 109 -21.54 2.11 -8.97
CA THR A 109 -22.79 2.91 -9.15
C THR A 109 -22.61 4.15 -10.03
N ALA A 110 -21.36 4.59 -10.27
CA ALA A 110 -21.03 5.83 -10.96
C ALA A 110 -20.58 5.62 -12.42
N GLY A 111 -20.25 4.39 -12.83
CA GLY A 111 -19.73 4.04 -14.15
C GLY A 111 -18.52 4.89 -14.53
N LYS A 112 -18.50 5.43 -15.75
CA LYS A 112 -17.41 6.32 -16.24
C LYS A 112 -17.23 7.62 -15.44
N ARG A 113 -18.10 7.95 -14.47
CA ARG A 113 -17.98 9.12 -13.57
C ARG A 113 -17.43 8.72 -12.19
N LEU A 114 -16.33 7.96 -12.16
CA LEU A 114 -15.59 7.70 -10.91
C LEU A 114 -15.29 9.03 -10.19
N LYS A 115 -15.72 9.14 -8.92
CA LYS A 115 -15.38 10.26 -8.03
C LYS A 115 -13.90 10.24 -7.63
N ARG A 116 -13.27 9.06 -7.60
CA ARG A 116 -11.85 8.84 -7.30
C ARG A 116 -11.35 7.69 -8.16
N LEU A 117 -10.15 7.84 -8.73
CA LEU A 117 -9.49 6.82 -9.54
C LEU A 117 -8.69 5.86 -8.66
N PRO A 118 -8.51 4.59 -9.07
CA PRO A 118 -7.64 3.68 -8.35
C PRO A 118 -6.24 4.23 -8.13
N SER A 119 -5.63 4.88 -9.13
CA SER A 119 -4.28 5.41 -9.00
C SER A 119 -4.14 6.39 -7.84
N SER A 120 -5.09 7.30 -7.62
CA SER A 120 -5.02 8.25 -6.52
C SER A 120 -5.20 7.62 -5.14
N VAL A 121 -5.92 6.50 -5.04
CA VAL A 121 -6.13 5.75 -3.79
C VAL A 121 -4.93 4.88 -3.44
N TYR A 122 -4.31 4.23 -4.44
CA TYR A 122 -3.22 3.29 -4.23
C TYR A 122 -1.82 3.92 -4.34
N TRP A 123 -1.68 5.15 -4.85
CA TRP A 123 -0.38 5.81 -5.05
C TRP A 123 0.48 5.82 -3.80
N ALA A 124 -0.08 6.19 -2.64
CA ALA A 124 0.65 6.23 -1.38
C ALA A 124 1.16 4.83 -1.00
N GLY A 125 0.29 3.82 -1.04
CA GLY A 125 0.63 2.43 -0.75
C GLY A 125 1.70 1.84 -1.66
N LEU A 126 1.62 2.12 -2.96
CA LEU A 126 2.64 1.72 -3.93
C LEU A 126 4.03 2.26 -3.57
N GLY A 127 4.10 3.49 -3.04
CA GLY A 127 5.33 4.08 -2.54
C GLY A 127 5.83 3.43 -1.26
N VAL A 128 4.93 3.23 -0.28
CA VAL A 128 5.29 2.62 1.01
C VAL A 128 5.81 1.19 0.82
N TRP A 129 5.16 0.38 -0.02
CA TRP A 129 5.59 -1.00 -0.30
C TRP A 129 6.78 -1.06 -1.28
N GLY A 130 7.23 0.08 -1.81
CA GLY A 130 8.34 0.16 -2.78
C GLY A 130 8.06 -0.56 -4.10
N ILE A 131 6.78 -0.69 -4.48
CA ILE A 131 6.37 -1.10 -5.82
C ILE A 131 6.63 0.06 -6.79
N ARG A 132 6.30 1.29 -6.36
CA ARG A 132 6.75 2.53 -7.00
C ARG A 132 8.10 2.92 -6.41
N ILE A 133 9.12 3.04 -7.25
CA ILE A 133 10.47 3.45 -6.82
C ILE A 133 10.60 4.98 -6.77
N THR A 134 9.93 5.68 -7.68
CA THR A 134 10.03 7.14 -7.73
C THR A 134 9.45 7.79 -6.46
N PRO A 135 10.10 8.83 -5.90
CA PRO A 135 9.64 9.49 -4.68
C PRO A 135 8.54 10.54 -4.95
N PHE A 136 8.07 10.67 -6.19
CA PHE A 136 7.19 11.75 -6.60
C PHE A 136 5.72 11.48 -6.26
N SER A 137 4.99 12.57 -5.99
CA SER A 137 3.53 12.54 -6.05
C SER A 137 3.05 12.18 -7.46
N GLN A 138 1.77 11.82 -7.58
CA GLN A 138 1.20 11.41 -8.87
C GLN A 138 1.28 12.53 -9.92
N ASP A 139 0.95 13.75 -9.54
CA ASP A 139 0.99 14.90 -10.44
C ASP A 139 2.42 15.25 -10.85
N GLU A 140 3.38 15.19 -9.92
CA GLU A 140 4.79 15.38 -10.24
C GLU A 140 5.32 14.31 -11.17
N TYR A 141 4.88 13.05 -10.97
CA TYR A 141 5.22 11.94 -11.85
C TYR A 141 4.78 12.22 -13.29
N HIS A 142 3.52 12.65 -13.49
CA HIS A 142 3.01 13.00 -14.82
C HIS A 142 3.80 14.16 -15.45
N ARG A 143 4.07 15.22 -14.68
CA ARG A 143 4.79 16.41 -15.17
C ARG A 143 6.25 16.11 -15.54
N ARG A 144 6.89 15.17 -14.85
CA ARG A 144 8.32 14.85 -15.03
C ARG A 144 8.55 13.64 -15.93
N ILE A 145 7.53 13.08 -16.55
CA ILE A 145 7.68 11.85 -17.33
C ILE A 145 8.68 12.01 -18.49
N ASP A 146 8.69 13.18 -19.13
CA ASP A 146 9.64 13.49 -20.20
C ASP A 146 11.09 13.61 -19.70
N GLU A 147 11.30 14.02 -18.45
CA GLU A 147 12.62 13.97 -17.81
C GLU A 147 13.05 12.53 -17.56
N THR A 148 12.14 11.68 -17.06
CA THR A 148 12.39 10.25 -16.85
C THR A 148 12.79 9.58 -18.16
N TYR A 149 12.10 9.88 -19.26
CA TYR A 149 12.46 9.36 -20.59
C TYR A 149 13.84 9.82 -21.06
N ARG A 150 14.18 11.09 -20.85
CA ARG A 150 15.51 11.64 -21.18
C ARG A 150 16.60 10.94 -20.37
N ARG A 151 16.42 10.79 -19.06
CA ARG A 151 17.37 10.08 -18.16
C ARG A 151 17.58 8.62 -18.58
N ARG A 152 16.51 7.91 -18.96
CA ARG A 152 16.61 6.54 -19.49
C ARG A 152 17.39 6.49 -20.80
N ASN A 153 17.16 7.45 -21.70
CA ASN A 153 17.88 7.48 -22.98
C ASN A 153 19.37 7.80 -22.79
N THR A 154 19.72 8.71 -21.89
CA THR A 154 21.13 9.00 -21.56
C THR A 154 21.81 7.79 -20.94
N LEU A 155 21.14 7.10 -20.01
CA LEU A 155 21.68 5.88 -19.41
C LEU A 155 21.89 4.78 -20.46
N LYS A 156 20.92 4.55 -21.35
CA LYS A 156 21.07 3.58 -22.45
C LYS A 156 22.25 3.89 -23.37
N ALA A 157 22.52 5.18 -23.64
CA ALA A 157 23.70 5.59 -24.41
C ALA A 157 25.00 5.29 -23.66
N LEU A 158 25.04 5.61 -22.35
CA LEU A 158 26.19 5.28 -21.49
C LEU A 158 26.41 3.77 -21.41
N GLU A 159 25.35 2.96 -21.29
CA GLU A 159 25.40 1.49 -21.27
C GLU A 159 25.99 0.92 -22.56
N LYS A 160 25.60 1.49 -23.69
CA LYS A 160 26.16 1.10 -24.98
C LYS A 160 27.67 1.39 -25.02
N ASP A 161 28.09 2.57 -24.58
CA ASP A 161 29.49 2.98 -24.60
C ASP A 161 30.36 2.18 -23.60
N ALA A 162 29.85 1.94 -22.39
CA ALA A 162 30.50 1.13 -21.37
C ALA A 162 30.69 -0.31 -21.84
N LYS A 163 29.66 -0.91 -22.46
CA LYS A 163 29.74 -2.26 -23.04
C LYS A 163 30.79 -2.36 -24.16
N VAL A 164 30.99 -1.30 -24.95
CA VAL A 164 32.06 -1.26 -25.96
C VAL A 164 33.45 -1.20 -25.31
N ARG A 165 33.59 -0.53 -24.17
CA ARG A 165 34.85 -0.45 -23.41
C ARG A 165 35.13 -1.65 -22.51
N GLY A 166 34.12 -2.48 -22.24
CA GLY A 166 34.20 -3.57 -21.27
C GLY A 166 34.01 -3.10 -19.82
N ASP A 167 33.44 -1.92 -19.62
CA ASP A 167 33.14 -1.36 -18.30
C ASP A 167 31.72 -1.73 -17.86
N ASP A 168 31.53 -1.93 -16.57
CA ASP A 168 30.20 -2.06 -15.95
C ASP A 168 29.66 -0.69 -15.51
N ILE A 169 28.33 -0.56 -15.50
CA ILE A 169 27.65 0.64 -15.01
C ILE A 169 27.15 0.42 -13.59
N ASP A 170 27.26 1.50 -12.82
CA ASP A 170 26.77 1.59 -11.46
C ASP A 170 25.27 1.23 -11.36
N VAL A 171 24.98 0.28 -10.46
CA VAL A 171 23.63 -0.19 -10.18
C VAL A 171 22.74 0.94 -9.67
N GLU A 172 23.29 1.89 -8.92
CA GLU A 172 22.53 3.03 -8.39
C GLU A 172 22.01 3.93 -9.53
N GLN A 173 22.83 4.16 -10.55
CA GLN A 173 22.41 4.91 -11.74
C GLN A 173 21.28 4.20 -12.50
N ARG A 174 21.31 2.87 -12.58
CA ARG A 174 20.20 2.09 -13.18
C ARG A 174 18.92 2.26 -12.38
N MET A 175 18.99 2.05 -11.06
CA MET A 175 17.85 2.14 -10.16
C MET A 175 17.21 3.53 -10.18
N ALA A 176 18.00 4.60 -10.29
CA ALA A 176 17.51 5.98 -10.36
C ALA A 176 16.64 6.29 -11.59
N THR A 177 16.65 5.43 -12.61
CA THR A 177 15.82 5.59 -13.82
C THR A 177 14.53 4.75 -13.83
N LEU A 178 14.37 3.85 -12.86
CA LEU A 178 13.20 2.98 -12.77
C LEU A 178 12.03 3.70 -12.12
N SER A 179 10.85 3.59 -12.74
CA SER A 179 9.59 4.06 -12.13
C SER A 179 9.00 3.04 -11.16
N TRP A 180 9.14 1.76 -11.52
CA TRP A 180 8.51 0.62 -10.86
C TRP A 180 9.56 -0.42 -10.48
N HIS A 181 9.22 -1.27 -9.50
CA HIS A 181 10.08 -2.35 -9.05
C HIS A 181 10.49 -3.27 -10.23
N PRO A 182 11.77 -3.64 -10.38
CA PRO A 182 12.25 -4.42 -11.54
C PRO A 182 11.68 -5.83 -11.61
N ARG A 183 11.20 -6.36 -10.46
CA ARG A 183 10.50 -7.65 -10.37
C ARG A 183 8.97 -7.52 -10.35
N LEU A 184 8.41 -6.39 -10.79
CA LEU A 184 6.96 -6.27 -10.94
C LEU A 184 6.49 -7.38 -11.91
N PRO A 185 5.52 -8.22 -11.52
CA PRO A 185 4.99 -9.27 -12.38
C PRO A 185 4.45 -8.69 -13.70
N ALA A 186 4.56 -9.46 -14.78
CA ALA A 186 3.98 -9.05 -16.05
C ALA A 186 2.44 -9.02 -15.96
N PRO A 187 1.78 -8.09 -16.67
CA PRO A 187 0.33 -8.12 -16.77
C PRO A 187 -0.14 -9.40 -17.48
N PRO A 188 -1.37 -9.90 -17.21
CA PRO A 188 -1.97 -10.97 -18.00
C PRO A 188 -2.03 -10.63 -19.49
N GLU A 189 -1.98 -11.62 -20.38
CA GLU A 189 -1.93 -11.42 -21.84
C GLU A 189 -3.10 -10.57 -22.37
N ASP A 190 -4.29 -10.73 -21.80
CA ASP A 190 -5.50 -10.00 -22.20
C ASP A 190 -5.67 -8.65 -21.49
N PHE A 191 -4.67 -8.15 -20.74
CA PHE A 191 -4.77 -6.87 -20.05
C PHE A 191 -4.76 -5.68 -21.03
N PRO A 192 -5.66 -4.68 -20.90
CA PRO A 192 -6.70 -4.51 -19.88
C PRO A 192 -8.08 -5.08 -20.26
N GLY A 193 -8.21 -5.77 -21.39
CA GLY A 193 -9.49 -6.22 -21.96
C GLY A 193 -10.23 -7.32 -21.17
N ALA A 194 -9.51 -8.23 -20.50
CA ALA A 194 -10.11 -9.24 -19.62
C ALA A 194 -9.30 -9.37 -18.32
N VAL A 195 -9.91 -8.99 -17.19
CA VAL A 195 -9.27 -8.99 -15.87
C VAL A 195 -10.26 -9.28 -14.75
N ASN A 196 -9.78 -9.81 -13.64
CA ASN A 196 -10.55 -10.04 -12.41
C ASN A 196 -9.71 -9.65 -11.18
N PHE A 197 -10.26 -9.75 -9.97
CA PHE A 197 -9.51 -9.42 -8.75
C PHE A 197 -8.68 -10.57 -8.17
N ALA A 198 -8.78 -11.77 -8.72
CA ALA A 198 -8.02 -12.92 -8.22
C ALA A 198 -6.53 -12.75 -8.52
N LEU A 199 -5.70 -12.84 -7.49
CA LEU A 199 -4.25 -12.79 -7.63
C LEU A 199 -3.73 -14.15 -8.12
N SER A 200 -2.79 -14.11 -9.07
CA SER A 200 -1.98 -15.28 -9.35
C SER A 200 -1.03 -15.58 -8.19
N ARG A 201 -0.45 -16.79 -8.15
CA ARG A 201 0.54 -17.14 -7.14
C ARG A 201 1.76 -16.20 -7.18
N GLU A 202 2.29 -15.93 -8.37
CA GLU A 202 3.42 -15.03 -8.57
C GLU A 202 3.10 -13.59 -8.12
N GLU A 203 1.89 -13.11 -8.43
CA GLU A 203 1.39 -11.80 -8.01
C GLU A 203 1.31 -11.68 -6.48
N ALA A 204 0.78 -12.73 -5.82
CA ALA A 204 0.67 -12.77 -4.37
C ALA A 204 2.04 -12.83 -3.68
N GLU A 205 2.94 -13.71 -4.15
CA GLU A 205 4.31 -13.84 -3.64
C GLU A 205 5.07 -12.51 -3.79
N PHE A 206 4.95 -11.85 -4.93
CA PHE A 206 5.56 -10.53 -5.13
C PHE A 206 5.06 -9.50 -4.11
N ILE A 207 3.75 -9.38 -3.90
CA ILE A 207 3.20 -8.41 -2.95
C ILE A 207 3.63 -8.75 -1.52
N LEU A 208 3.62 -10.03 -1.16
CA LEU A 208 4.08 -10.50 0.14
C LEU A 208 5.54 -10.11 0.41
N ASP A 209 6.43 -10.39 -0.55
CA ASP A 209 7.84 -10.00 -0.49
C ASP A 209 7.98 -8.48 -0.29
N ARG A 210 7.19 -7.69 -1.03
CA ARG A 210 7.22 -6.22 -0.91
C ARG A 210 6.78 -5.75 0.47
N ILE A 211 5.71 -6.32 1.03
CA ILE A 211 5.23 -6.00 2.38
C ILE A 211 6.30 -6.38 3.42
N GLN A 212 6.91 -7.56 3.29
CA GLN A 212 7.93 -8.03 4.24
C GLN A 212 9.18 -7.13 4.23
N VAL A 213 9.66 -6.74 3.05
CA VAL A 213 10.83 -5.88 2.92
C VAL A 213 10.54 -4.45 3.38
N ALA A 214 9.39 -3.90 3.01
CA ALA A 214 9.05 -2.51 3.32
C ALA A 214 8.59 -2.32 4.77
N CYS A 215 7.96 -3.33 5.36
CA CYS A 215 7.22 -3.20 6.61
C CYS A 215 7.46 -4.37 7.58
N PRO A 216 8.72 -4.81 7.83
CA PRO A 216 9.04 -6.08 8.48
C PRO A 216 8.47 -6.24 9.90
N ASN A 217 8.37 -5.15 10.66
CA ASN A 217 7.89 -5.15 12.04
C ASN A 217 6.43 -4.72 12.18
N SER A 218 5.75 -4.47 11.06
CA SER A 218 4.34 -4.10 11.04
C SER A 218 3.47 -5.31 11.34
N LEU A 219 2.26 -5.05 11.86
CA LEU A 219 1.29 -6.11 12.00
C LEU A 219 0.83 -6.61 10.62
N LEU A 220 0.72 -5.73 9.63
CA LEU A 220 0.41 -6.10 8.25
C LEU A 220 1.34 -7.22 7.74
N SER A 221 2.66 -7.10 7.96
CA SER A 221 3.63 -8.13 7.57
C SER A 221 3.41 -9.43 8.35
N PHE A 222 3.15 -9.34 9.65
CA PHE A 222 2.87 -10.53 10.48
C PHE A 222 1.62 -11.28 10.00
N LEU A 223 0.53 -10.56 9.78
CA LEU A 223 -0.74 -11.13 9.32
C LEU A 223 -0.61 -11.74 7.92
N ALA A 224 0.08 -11.06 7.01
CA ALA A 224 0.29 -11.56 5.65
C ALA A 224 1.13 -12.86 5.60
N LEU A 225 2.04 -13.05 6.56
CA LEU A 225 2.95 -14.21 6.60
C LEU A 225 2.42 -15.40 7.41
N HIS A 226 1.64 -15.14 8.47
CA HIS A 226 1.39 -16.14 9.52
C HIS A 226 -0.07 -16.43 9.79
N CYS A 227 -1.00 -15.62 9.28
CA CYS A 227 -2.42 -15.75 9.57
C CYS A 227 -3.19 -16.20 8.34
N GLU A 228 -4.17 -17.07 8.56
CA GLU A 228 -5.19 -17.35 7.55
C GLU A 228 -6.24 -16.22 7.55
N PRO A 229 -6.90 -15.94 6.41
CA PRO A 229 -7.98 -14.98 6.33
C PRO A 229 -9.08 -15.27 7.35
N ALA A 230 -9.39 -14.28 8.17
CA ALA A 230 -10.50 -14.33 9.12
C ALA A 230 -11.47 -13.17 8.86
N ASP A 231 -12.76 -13.49 8.74
CA ASP A 231 -13.82 -12.49 8.69
C ASP A 231 -14.24 -12.13 10.12
N THR A 232 -13.56 -11.14 10.70
CA THR A 232 -13.82 -10.71 12.08
C THR A 232 -14.11 -9.22 12.15
N GLN A 233 -15.06 -8.86 13.03
CA GLN A 233 -15.47 -7.48 13.27
C GLN A 233 -14.60 -6.82 14.34
N ALA A 234 -13.71 -7.57 14.99
CA ALA A 234 -12.72 -7.01 15.88
C ALA A 234 -11.39 -7.78 15.82
N PRO A 235 -10.25 -7.11 16.09
CA PRO A 235 -8.93 -7.76 16.06
C PRO A 235 -8.74 -8.84 17.13
N TRP A 236 -9.37 -8.70 18.30
CA TRP A 236 -9.31 -9.72 19.37
C TRP A 236 -10.18 -10.95 19.11
N GLU A 237 -11.05 -10.87 18.11
CA GLU A 237 -11.83 -12.02 17.61
C GLU A 237 -11.03 -12.81 16.57
N HIS A 238 -9.85 -12.32 16.15
CA HIS A 238 -9.00 -13.02 15.21
C HIS A 238 -8.56 -14.38 15.79
N PRO A 239 -8.75 -15.51 15.07
CA PRO A 239 -8.41 -16.84 15.57
C PRO A 239 -6.97 -16.95 16.08
N ASP A 240 -6.05 -16.28 15.39
CA ASP A 240 -4.62 -16.28 15.71
C ASP A 240 -4.18 -15.17 16.68
N TYR A 241 -5.10 -14.46 17.35
CA TYR A 241 -4.76 -13.35 18.26
C TYR A 241 -3.74 -13.76 19.35
N GLY A 242 -3.79 -15.02 19.81
CA GLY A 242 -2.84 -15.57 20.76
C GLY A 242 -1.38 -15.62 20.25
N SER A 243 -1.18 -15.70 18.94
CA SER A 243 0.14 -15.76 18.29
C SER A 243 0.78 -14.38 18.06
N PHE A 244 0.02 -13.30 18.25
CA PHE A 244 0.53 -11.94 18.03
C PHE A 244 1.64 -11.62 19.04
N SER A 245 2.69 -10.93 18.59
CA SER A 245 3.76 -10.52 19.51
C SER A 245 3.22 -9.54 20.58
N GLU A 246 3.84 -9.52 21.76
CA GLU A 246 3.44 -8.59 22.83
C GLU A 246 3.56 -7.12 22.37
N GLN A 247 4.55 -6.79 21.53
CA GLN A 247 4.68 -5.46 20.93
C GLN A 247 3.50 -5.11 20.01
N HIS A 248 2.97 -6.10 19.28
CA HIS A 248 1.79 -5.89 18.46
C HIS A 248 0.56 -5.70 19.35
N LYS A 249 0.36 -6.56 20.35
CA LYS A 249 -0.76 -6.46 21.31
C LYS A 249 -0.75 -5.12 22.08
N GLU A 250 0.40 -4.63 22.52
CA GLU A 250 0.53 -3.33 23.20
C GLU A 250 0.15 -2.15 22.29
N LYS A 251 0.66 -2.11 21.05
CA LYS A 251 0.28 -1.09 20.07
C LYS A 251 -1.22 -1.12 19.76
N TRP A 252 -1.80 -2.31 19.75
CA TRP A 252 -3.24 -2.51 19.58
C TRP A 252 -4.07 -2.02 20.77
N VAL A 253 -3.68 -2.34 21.99
CA VAL A 253 -4.37 -1.88 23.21
C VAL A 253 -4.37 -0.36 23.27
N LEU A 254 -3.23 0.28 22.95
CA LEU A 254 -3.13 1.74 22.87
C LEU A 254 -4.06 2.35 21.80
N PHE A 255 -4.20 1.69 20.64
CA PHE A 255 -5.13 2.12 19.60
C PHE A 255 -6.59 2.04 20.04
N LEU A 256 -6.98 0.98 20.75
CA LEU A 256 -8.36 0.74 21.21
C LEU A 256 -8.76 1.69 22.35
N ASP A 257 -7.86 1.94 23.29
CA ASP A 257 -8.12 2.81 24.45
C ASP A 257 -8.41 4.27 24.02
N HIS A 258 -7.81 4.70 22.90
CA HIS A 258 -8.03 6.04 22.34
C HIS A 258 -9.18 6.12 21.31
N SER A 259 -9.58 4.98 20.74
CA SER A 259 -10.68 4.91 19.75
C SER A 259 -12.06 4.69 20.37
N ALA A 260 -12.13 4.21 21.62
CA ALA A 260 -13.36 3.84 22.32
C ALA A 260 -14.06 5.00 23.06
N ALA A 261 -13.54 6.22 23.00
CA ALA A 261 -14.20 7.38 23.61
C ALA A 261 -15.38 7.87 22.76
N LYS A 262 -16.57 7.29 23.02
CA LYS A 262 -17.92 7.78 22.67
C LYS A 262 -18.11 8.25 21.22
N LEU A 263 -18.49 7.33 20.33
CA LEU A 263 -19.46 7.57 19.25
C LEU A 263 -19.89 6.23 18.67
N ARG A 264 -21.20 6.09 18.42
CA ARG A 264 -21.80 4.90 17.82
C ARG A 264 -21.09 4.58 16.50
N TRP A 265 -20.30 3.52 16.53
CA TRP A 265 -19.62 2.93 15.39
C TRP A 265 -20.68 2.22 14.52
N THR A 266 -20.95 2.73 13.32
CA THR A 266 -21.75 2.07 12.28
C THR A 266 -20.95 1.87 10.98
N GLY A 267 -19.63 1.78 11.09
CA GLY A 267 -18.73 1.38 10.00
C GLY A 267 -18.25 -0.04 10.26
N SER A 268 -18.25 -0.90 9.24
CA SER A 268 -17.71 -2.25 9.36
C SER A 268 -16.23 -2.18 9.75
N TRP A 269 -15.84 -2.82 10.86
CA TRP A 269 -14.47 -3.30 11.00
C TRP A 269 -14.36 -4.43 9.99
N ALA A 270 -13.87 -4.12 8.80
CA ALA A 270 -13.28 -5.14 7.97
C ALA A 270 -11.80 -5.04 8.24
N MET A 271 -11.17 -6.11 8.73
CA MET A 271 -9.83 -6.42 8.27
C MET A 271 -9.77 -6.09 6.78
N PRO A 272 -8.71 -5.45 6.25
CA PRO A 272 -8.57 -5.30 4.81
C PRO A 272 -9.00 -6.62 4.13
N PRO A 273 -10.09 -6.65 3.32
CA PRO A 273 -10.78 -7.89 2.90
C PRO A 273 -9.96 -8.82 1.99
N PHE A 274 -8.63 -8.69 2.02
CA PHE A 274 -7.66 -9.19 1.06
C PHE A 274 -6.55 -10.04 1.69
N LEU A 275 -6.62 -10.41 2.97
CA LEU A 275 -5.86 -11.56 3.49
C LEU A 275 -6.45 -12.91 3.05
N GLY A 276 -7.49 -12.88 2.19
CA GLY A 276 -8.07 -14.03 1.51
C GLY A 276 -7.12 -14.63 0.47
N LYS A 277 -6.61 -15.85 0.69
CA LYS A 277 -6.07 -16.66 -0.41
C LYS A 277 -7.13 -16.79 -1.51
N PRO A 278 -6.74 -16.81 -2.80
CA PRO A 278 -7.60 -17.37 -3.83
C PRO A 278 -7.89 -18.84 -3.48
N GLU A 279 -9.14 -19.26 -3.57
CA GLU A 279 -9.53 -20.65 -3.40
C GLU A 279 -8.63 -21.55 -4.27
N GLY A 280 -7.90 -22.49 -3.65
CA GLY A 280 -7.16 -23.54 -4.37
C GLY A 280 -5.63 -23.61 -4.23
N VAL A 281 -4.97 -22.80 -3.39
CA VAL A 281 -3.50 -22.92 -3.20
C VAL A 281 -3.16 -23.68 -1.90
N PRO A 282 -2.62 -24.92 -1.96
CA PRO A 282 -2.27 -25.69 -0.77
C PRO A 282 -1.15 -25.01 0.03
N PRO A 283 -1.08 -25.24 1.34
CA PRO A 283 -0.04 -24.68 2.19
C PRO A 283 1.36 -25.14 1.74
N LEU A 284 2.31 -24.22 1.73
CA LEU A 284 3.72 -24.55 1.57
C LEU A 284 4.19 -25.25 2.86
N ALA A 285 4.74 -26.46 2.69
CA ALA A 285 5.33 -27.26 3.74
C ALA A 285 6.64 -26.65 4.27
#